data_AF-A0A661NPU9-F1
#
_entry.id   AF-A0A661NPU9-F1
#
_cell.length_a   1.000
_cell.length_b   1.000
_cell.length_c   1.000
_cell.angle_alpha   90.00
_cell.angle_beta   90.00
_cell.angle_gamma   90.00
#
_symmetry.space_group_name_H-M   'P 1'
#
loop_
_entity.id
_entity.type
_entity.pdbx_description
1 polymer ?
#
loop_
_entity_poly.entity_id
_entity_poly.type
_entity_poly.pdbx_seq_one_letter_code
_entity_poly.pdbx_strand_id
1 'polypeptide(L)'
;MSRWACTRASGVVVVEKPVTGEANMDVLRKLLLLAGCLTLGACAALSGRPGTGTQAAIDDEAQAARARIGRKVKGLIVWSSSRAGNHNLFTMNPDGSHIKMITRGETVDWFPRFSPDGREILFCRSKQGWVYERDANMNFKWDLFTVSSDGGEPRKVAGDACWGTWTGPRQIMFSRNTKVFTKDLGSGQEKLLLDSTRVESLGGAELQQPQLSPDGKCLALTLRGARRQTGVYDLQAHSWAHTGEGCQVNWFPSGGRILWVNPSGNGGSELFSIPLKGCRPEREYSYEEMRYLDIPGRRSHEYFPKLSPDGKWLVWAATRRGHDHDIADYEIYIWEVGRPAAEATRLTFHSGNDRWPDIFTLATGGEHAAGQ
;
A
#
# COMPACT_ATOMS: atom_id res chain seq x y z
N MET A 1 46.43 30.88 -9.39
CA MET A 1 46.42 30.21 -10.70
C MET A 1 45.04 29.56 -10.86
N SER A 2 44.02 30.34 -11.23
CA SER A 2 43.46 30.56 -12.59
C SER A 2 42.33 29.55 -12.86
N ARG A 3 41.03 29.87 -13.00
CA ARG A 3 40.26 31.07 -13.45
C ARG A 3 38.92 31.11 -12.66
N TRP A 4 38.39 32.22 -12.10
CA TRP A 4 37.76 33.43 -12.70
C TRP A 4 36.61 33.10 -13.68
N ALA A 5 35.39 33.66 -13.67
CA ALA A 5 34.79 34.80 -12.95
C ALA A 5 33.25 34.89 -13.19
N CYS A 6 32.57 35.79 -12.43
CA CYS A 6 31.55 36.80 -12.80
C CYS A 6 30.28 36.40 -13.60
N THR A 7 29.09 37.02 -13.48
CA THR A 7 28.53 38.17 -12.73
C THR A 7 27.00 38.16 -12.88
N ARG A 8 26.27 38.70 -11.90
CA ARG A 8 24.95 39.31 -12.14
C ARG A 8 25.12 40.64 -12.87
N ALA A 9 24.27 40.92 -13.85
CA ALA A 9 23.59 42.21 -14.01
C ALA A 9 22.72 42.21 -15.28
N SER A 10 21.41 42.40 -15.10
CA SER A 10 20.61 43.23 -16.01
C SER A 10 19.32 43.58 -15.28
N GLY A 11 19.31 44.79 -14.70
CA GLY A 11 18.10 45.41 -14.20
C GLY A 11 17.16 45.72 -15.36
N VAL A 12 15.88 45.47 -15.15
CA VAL A 12 14.81 46.07 -15.94
C VAL A 12 13.97 46.87 -14.96
N VAL A 13 14.04 48.19 -15.14
CA VAL A 13 13.17 49.17 -14.49
C VAL A 13 11.77 48.96 -15.07
N VAL A 14 10.80 48.61 -14.21
CA VAL A 14 9.38 48.66 -14.59
C VAL A 14 8.96 50.12 -14.59
N VAL A 15 8.89 50.71 -15.78
CA VAL A 15 8.20 51.99 -15.99
C VAL A 15 6.75 51.66 -16.30
N GLU A 16 5.86 51.86 -15.33
CA GLU A 16 4.42 51.87 -15.61
C GLU A 16 4.09 53.07 -16.48
N LYS A 17 3.56 52.81 -17.68
CA LYS A 17 2.81 53.79 -18.46
C LYS A 17 1.36 53.34 -18.55
N PRO A 18 0.38 54.24 -18.36
CA PRO A 18 -1.03 53.91 -18.55
C PRO A 18 -1.31 53.84 -20.05
N VAL A 19 -1.91 52.75 -20.51
CA VAL A 19 -2.50 52.67 -21.86
C VAL A 19 -4.02 52.68 -21.70
N THR A 20 -4.59 53.84 -21.93
CA THR A 20 -5.98 54.03 -22.34
C THR A 20 -6.14 53.56 -23.78
N GLY A 21 -7.28 52.95 -24.12
CA GLY A 21 -7.65 52.69 -25.52
C GLY A 21 -8.39 51.37 -25.73
N GLU A 22 -9.66 51.50 -26.10
CA GLU A 22 -10.61 50.43 -26.43
C GLU A 22 -10.07 49.44 -27.47
N ALA A 23 -10.28 48.14 -27.24
CA ALA A 23 -10.12 47.10 -28.26
C ALA A 23 -11.27 46.09 -28.21
N ASN A 24 -12.22 46.33 -29.12
CA ASN A 24 -13.13 45.42 -29.82
C ASN A 24 -13.52 44.06 -29.18
N MET A 25 -14.77 44.05 -28.69
CA MET A 25 -15.58 42.90 -28.25
C MET A 25 -15.83 41.79 -29.31
N ASP A 26 -15.33 41.94 -30.54
CA ASP A 26 -15.54 40.97 -31.63
C ASP A 26 -14.46 39.88 -31.72
N VAL A 27 -13.30 40.08 -31.08
CA VAL A 27 -12.24 39.04 -30.99
C VAL A 27 -12.54 38.04 -29.86
N LEU A 28 -13.18 38.49 -28.77
CA LEU A 28 -13.59 37.62 -27.66
C LEU A 28 -14.75 36.67 -28.03
N ARG A 29 -15.62 37.03 -28.98
CA ARG A 29 -16.72 36.15 -29.42
C ARG A 29 -16.28 35.02 -30.36
N LYS A 30 -15.14 35.17 -31.07
CA LYS A 30 -14.60 34.11 -31.94
C LYS A 30 -13.72 33.09 -31.23
N LEU A 31 -13.28 33.36 -30.00
CA LEU A 31 -12.53 32.40 -29.17
C LEU A 31 -13.43 31.48 -28.32
N LEU A 32 -14.74 31.74 -28.25
CA LEU A 32 -15.71 30.94 -27.48
C LEU A 32 -16.40 29.82 -28.30
N LEU A 33 -16.09 29.67 -29.58
CA LEU A 33 -16.69 28.66 -30.49
C LEU A 33 -15.82 27.43 -30.76
N LEU A 34 -14.70 27.27 -30.05
CA LEU A 34 -13.84 26.06 -30.09
C LEU A 34 -13.65 25.41 -28.71
N ALA A 35 -14.51 25.73 -27.75
CA ALA A 35 -14.56 25.08 -26.43
C ALA A 35 -15.65 23.98 -26.35
N GLY A 36 -15.88 23.29 -27.47
CA GLY A 36 -16.91 22.25 -27.61
C GLY A 36 -16.33 20.87 -27.90
N CYS A 37 -15.28 20.45 -27.18
CA CYS A 37 -14.82 19.05 -27.12
C CYS A 37 -13.72 18.85 -26.05
N LEU A 38 -13.90 19.44 -24.87
CA LEU A 38 -13.15 18.97 -23.70
C LEU A 38 -13.83 17.72 -23.19
N THR A 39 -13.29 16.58 -23.61
CA THR A 39 -13.61 15.26 -23.07
C THR A 39 -13.64 15.33 -21.54
N LEU A 40 -14.61 14.63 -20.94
CA LEU A 40 -14.82 14.47 -19.49
C LEU A 40 -13.58 14.01 -18.68
N GLY A 41 -12.43 13.75 -19.33
CA GLY A 41 -11.18 13.37 -18.69
C GLY A 41 -10.34 14.53 -18.13
N ALA A 42 -10.59 15.78 -18.50
CA ALA A 42 -9.74 16.90 -18.08
C ALA A 42 -10.10 17.51 -16.70
N CYS A 43 -11.26 17.18 -16.13
CA CYS A 43 -11.69 17.75 -14.84
C CYS A 43 -11.14 16.98 -13.62
N ALA A 44 -10.72 15.72 -13.79
CA ALA A 44 -10.24 14.89 -12.69
C ALA A 44 -8.92 15.40 -12.08
N ALA A 45 -8.03 15.98 -12.90
CA ALA A 45 -6.69 16.40 -12.49
C ALA A 45 -6.67 17.56 -11.48
N LEU A 46 -7.76 18.33 -11.34
CA LEU A 46 -7.88 19.42 -10.37
C LEU A 46 -8.45 18.97 -9.01
N SER A 47 -9.03 17.76 -8.94
CA SER A 47 -9.75 17.29 -7.74
C SER A 47 -8.88 16.54 -6.72
N GLY A 48 -7.66 16.12 -7.12
CA GLY A 48 -6.81 15.24 -6.31
C GLY A 48 -7.38 13.84 -6.07
N ARG A 49 -8.45 13.45 -6.79
CA ARG A 49 -9.04 12.12 -6.73
C ARG A 49 -8.56 11.25 -7.90
N PRO A 50 -8.39 9.93 -7.73
CA PRO A 50 -8.09 9.03 -8.83
C PRO A 50 -9.25 8.99 -9.81
N GLY A 51 -8.92 8.85 -11.10
CA GLY A 51 -9.92 8.47 -12.09
C GLY A 51 -10.40 7.03 -11.86
N THR A 52 -11.55 6.69 -12.43
CA THR A 52 -12.02 5.29 -12.47
C THR A 52 -11.11 4.41 -13.30
N GLY A 53 -10.34 4.99 -14.22
CA GLY A 53 -9.44 4.28 -15.12
C GLY A 53 -10.18 3.52 -16.23
N THR A 54 -9.41 2.76 -17.01
CA THR A 54 -9.92 1.95 -18.12
C THR A 54 -9.25 0.58 -18.16
N GLN A 55 -10.02 -0.44 -18.54
CA GLN A 55 -9.49 -1.78 -18.83
C GLN A 55 -8.56 -1.73 -20.05
N ALA A 56 -7.36 -2.28 -19.92
CA ALA A 56 -6.43 -2.51 -21.00
C ALA A 56 -6.58 -3.93 -21.56
N ALA A 57 -6.24 -4.09 -22.85
CA ALA A 57 -6.12 -5.40 -23.47
C ALA A 57 -5.00 -6.22 -22.79
N ILE A 58 -5.20 -7.53 -22.75
CA ILE A 58 -4.23 -8.49 -22.21
C ILE A 58 -3.72 -9.30 -23.39
N ASP A 59 -2.43 -9.17 -23.71
CA ASP A 59 -1.78 -9.93 -24.77
C ASP A 59 -1.64 -11.42 -24.42
N ASP A 60 -1.35 -12.25 -25.43
CA ASP A 60 -1.27 -13.70 -25.29
C ASP A 60 -0.17 -14.15 -24.31
N GLU A 61 0.94 -13.39 -24.23
CA GLU A 61 2.03 -13.68 -23.31
C GLU A 61 1.58 -13.50 -21.85
N ALA A 62 0.92 -12.37 -21.56
CA ALA A 62 0.36 -12.08 -20.25
C ALA A 62 -0.76 -13.07 -19.89
N GLN A 63 -1.62 -13.45 -20.83
CA GLN A 63 -2.63 -14.49 -20.61
C GLN A 63 -1.98 -15.84 -20.26
N ALA A 64 -0.94 -16.25 -21.00
CA ALA A 64 -0.21 -17.48 -20.72
C ALA A 64 0.51 -17.44 -19.36
N ALA A 65 1.08 -16.29 -18.98
CA ALA A 65 1.69 -16.09 -17.68
C ALA A 65 0.69 -16.26 -16.53
N ARG A 66 -0.47 -15.62 -16.63
CA ARG A 66 -1.56 -15.75 -15.66
C ARG A 66 -2.05 -17.20 -15.56
N ALA A 67 -2.22 -17.89 -16.68
CA ALA A 67 -2.62 -19.29 -16.68
C ALA A 67 -1.60 -20.21 -15.99
N ARG A 68 -0.29 -19.91 -16.07
CA ARG A 68 0.75 -20.63 -15.30
C ARG A 68 0.55 -20.47 -13.80
N ILE A 69 0.23 -19.26 -13.33
CA ILE A 69 -0.04 -19.00 -11.91
C ILE A 69 -1.27 -19.80 -11.44
N GLY A 70 -2.36 -19.79 -12.21
CA GLY A 70 -3.60 -20.48 -11.85
C GLY A 70 -3.47 -22.01 -11.72
N ARG A 71 -2.42 -22.61 -12.31
CA ARG A 71 -2.06 -24.02 -12.13
C ARG A 71 -1.26 -24.29 -10.86
N LYS A 72 -0.52 -23.30 -10.34
CA LYS A 72 0.39 -23.45 -9.20
C LYS A 72 -0.24 -23.08 -7.86
N VAL A 73 -1.16 -22.10 -7.85
CA VAL A 73 -1.72 -21.56 -6.61
C VAL A 73 -3.23 -21.37 -6.71
N LYS A 74 -3.92 -21.78 -5.64
CA LYS A 74 -5.36 -21.59 -5.43
C LYS A 74 -5.55 -20.73 -4.19
N GLY A 75 -6.57 -19.90 -4.19
CA GLY A 75 -6.79 -18.92 -3.13
C GLY A 75 -7.51 -17.68 -3.64
N LEU A 76 -7.32 -16.57 -2.93
CA LEU A 76 -7.86 -15.28 -3.28
C LEU A 76 -6.80 -14.20 -3.06
N ILE A 77 -6.86 -13.17 -3.90
CA ILE A 77 -6.17 -11.90 -3.69
C ILE A 77 -7.24 -10.85 -3.45
N VAL A 78 -7.05 -10.01 -2.42
CA VAL A 78 -7.85 -8.81 -2.19
C VAL A 78 -7.00 -7.57 -2.42
N TRP A 79 -7.57 -6.51 -2.99
CA TRP A 79 -6.89 -5.21 -3.12
C TRP A 79 -7.91 -4.07 -3.08
N SER A 80 -7.42 -2.83 -2.97
CA SER A 80 -8.21 -1.61 -3.07
C SER A 80 -8.04 -0.97 -4.43
N SER A 81 -9.12 -0.48 -5.04
CA SER A 81 -9.10 0.04 -6.41
C SER A 81 -10.09 1.18 -6.62
N SER A 82 -9.71 2.18 -7.42
CA SER A 82 -10.55 3.34 -7.76
C SER A 82 -11.55 3.07 -8.90
N ARG A 83 -11.57 1.84 -9.44
CA ARG A 83 -12.42 1.42 -10.58
C ARG A 83 -13.89 1.78 -10.47
N ALA A 84 -14.40 1.94 -9.25
CA ALA A 84 -15.80 2.23 -8.95
C ALA A 84 -16.06 3.69 -8.55
N GLY A 85 -15.10 4.59 -8.76
CA GLY A 85 -15.21 6.04 -8.50
C GLY A 85 -14.65 6.47 -7.14
N ASN A 86 -14.67 5.58 -6.16
CA ASN A 86 -13.85 5.66 -4.94
C ASN A 86 -13.04 4.37 -4.80
N HIS A 87 -12.15 4.35 -3.81
CA HIS A 87 -11.44 3.13 -3.44
C HIS A 87 -12.38 2.15 -2.77
N ASN A 88 -12.71 1.08 -3.48
CA ASN A 88 -13.45 -0.05 -2.97
C ASN A 88 -12.58 -1.31 -3.01
N LEU A 89 -12.97 -2.32 -2.23
CA LEU A 89 -12.28 -3.58 -2.19
C LEU A 89 -12.74 -4.49 -3.31
N PHE A 90 -11.78 -5.18 -3.92
CA PHE A 90 -12.01 -6.19 -4.94
C PHE A 90 -11.26 -7.47 -4.57
N THR A 91 -11.79 -8.60 -5.02
CA THR A 91 -11.11 -9.90 -4.97
C THR A 91 -10.94 -10.49 -6.36
N MET A 92 -9.95 -11.38 -6.50
CA MET A 92 -9.68 -12.15 -7.70
C MET A 92 -9.02 -13.48 -7.32
N ASN A 93 -9.05 -14.45 -8.23
CA ASN A 93 -8.19 -15.62 -8.15
C ASN A 93 -6.71 -15.21 -8.33
N PRO A 94 -5.74 -16.02 -7.85
CA PRO A 94 -4.31 -15.74 -8.03
C PRO A 94 -3.83 -15.58 -9.48
N ASP A 95 -4.58 -16.10 -10.46
CA ASP A 95 -4.34 -15.89 -11.89
C ASP A 95 -5.01 -14.61 -12.44
N GLY A 96 -5.53 -13.75 -11.58
CA GLY A 96 -6.24 -12.51 -11.92
C GLY A 96 -7.63 -12.70 -12.50
N SER A 97 -8.14 -13.93 -12.60
CA SER A 97 -9.50 -14.19 -13.07
C SER A 97 -10.54 -13.98 -11.97
N HIS A 98 -11.83 -14.01 -12.33
CA HIS A 98 -12.95 -13.89 -11.38
C HIS A 98 -12.89 -12.63 -10.50
N ILE A 99 -12.58 -11.48 -11.11
CA ILE A 99 -12.61 -10.19 -10.41
C ILE A 99 -14.02 -9.92 -9.87
N LYS A 100 -14.13 -9.67 -8.58
CA LYS A 100 -15.38 -9.39 -7.87
C LYS A 100 -15.21 -8.17 -6.97
N MET A 101 -16.18 -7.27 -6.99
CA MET A 101 -16.25 -6.13 -6.08
C MET A 101 -16.85 -6.58 -4.74
N ILE A 102 -16.15 -6.31 -3.64
CA ILE A 102 -16.52 -6.71 -2.28
C ILE A 102 -17.22 -5.59 -1.51
N THR A 103 -16.75 -4.35 -1.65
CA THR A 103 -17.36 -3.19 -1.01
C THR A 103 -17.86 -2.18 -2.03
N ARG A 104 -18.82 -1.34 -1.62
CA ARG A 104 -19.44 -0.29 -2.43
C ARG A 104 -19.71 0.92 -1.56
N GLY A 105 -19.73 2.11 -2.16
CA GLY A 105 -20.15 3.34 -1.50
C GLY A 105 -19.25 4.54 -1.80
N GLU A 106 -19.57 5.65 -1.14
CA GLU A 106 -18.89 6.93 -1.35
C GLU A 106 -17.64 7.11 -0.46
N THR A 107 -17.47 6.25 0.54
CA THR A 107 -16.29 6.22 1.39
C THR A 107 -15.14 5.50 0.71
N VAL A 108 -13.96 5.61 1.31
CA VAL A 108 -12.72 4.99 0.86
C VAL A 108 -12.37 3.80 1.75
N ASP A 109 -12.15 2.65 1.12
CA ASP A 109 -11.77 1.40 1.78
C ASP A 109 -10.32 1.01 1.42
N TRP A 110 -9.45 0.93 2.44
CA TRP A 110 -8.01 0.70 2.28
C TRP A 110 -7.45 -0.39 3.19
N PHE A 111 -6.21 -0.76 2.87
CA PHE A 111 -5.36 -1.69 3.63
C PHE A 111 -6.05 -3.03 3.93
N PRO A 112 -6.69 -3.70 2.94
CA PRO A 112 -7.39 -4.95 3.20
C PRO A 112 -6.44 -6.05 3.65
N ARG A 113 -6.85 -6.87 4.62
CA ARG A 113 -6.10 -8.02 5.13
C ARG A 113 -7.02 -9.22 5.35
N PHE A 114 -6.67 -10.37 4.79
CA PHE A 114 -7.42 -11.61 5.03
C PHE A 114 -7.26 -12.07 6.48
N SER A 115 -8.34 -12.61 7.04
CA SER A 115 -8.27 -13.41 8.26
C SER A 115 -7.39 -14.65 8.04
N PRO A 116 -6.84 -15.27 9.10
CA PRO A 116 -5.99 -16.45 8.94
C PRO A 116 -6.66 -17.63 8.22
N ASP A 117 -8.00 -17.73 8.30
CA ASP A 117 -8.81 -18.75 7.61
C ASP A 117 -9.33 -18.29 6.23
N GLY A 118 -9.00 -17.07 5.80
CA GLY A 118 -9.39 -16.48 4.53
C GLY A 118 -10.86 -16.08 4.41
N ARG A 119 -11.67 -16.30 5.45
CA ARG A 119 -13.14 -16.09 5.38
C ARG A 119 -13.54 -14.62 5.47
N GLU A 120 -12.78 -13.82 6.20
CA GLU A 120 -13.05 -12.39 6.43
C GLU A 120 -11.92 -11.53 5.88
N ILE A 121 -12.26 -10.29 5.54
CA ILE A 121 -11.32 -9.24 5.15
C ILE A 121 -11.46 -8.11 6.17
N LEU A 122 -10.37 -7.79 6.89
CA LEU A 122 -10.26 -6.60 7.72
C LEU A 122 -9.78 -5.44 6.86
N PHE A 123 -10.37 -4.26 7.02
CA PHE A 123 -9.97 -3.08 6.26
C PHE A 123 -10.27 -1.79 7.02
N CYS A 124 -9.64 -0.69 6.58
CA CYS A 124 -9.92 0.65 7.08
C CYS A 124 -10.93 1.33 6.17
N ARG A 125 -11.96 1.95 6.74
CA ARG A 125 -12.96 2.74 6.02
C ARG A 125 -12.94 4.18 6.52
N SER A 126 -12.96 5.13 5.60
CA SER A 126 -13.09 6.55 5.94
C SER A 126 -14.49 6.85 6.48
N LYS A 127 -14.58 7.77 7.45
CA LYS A 127 -15.87 8.21 8.02
C LYS A 127 -16.61 9.24 7.18
N GLN A 128 -15.91 9.82 6.20
CA GLN A 128 -16.44 10.72 5.19
C GLN A 128 -16.13 10.13 3.82
N GLY A 129 -16.47 10.85 2.74
CA GLY A 129 -16.14 10.41 1.38
C GLY A 129 -14.63 10.33 1.11
N TRP A 130 -14.12 11.09 0.15
CA TRP A 130 -12.69 11.05 -0.16
C TRP A 130 -11.81 11.51 1.01
N VAL A 131 -10.76 10.73 1.29
CA VAL A 131 -9.64 11.05 2.19
C VAL A 131 -8.36 10.61 1.49
N TYR A 132 -7.23 11.31 1.70
CA TYR A 132 -5.92 10.99 1.12
C TYR A 132 -5.13 9.98 1.96
N GLU A 133 -4.32 9.12 1.34
CA GLU A 133 -3.59 8.04 2.07
C GLU A 133 -2.63 8.59 3.11
N ARG A 134 -2.02 9.74 2.80
CA ARG A 134 -1.17 10.46 3.75
C ARG A 134 -1.86 10.82 5.06
N ASP A 135 -3.20 10.84 5.10
CA ASP A 135 -3.99 11.10 6.30
C ASP A 135 -4.35 9.81 7.08
N ALA A 136 -3.79 8.64 6.74
CA ALA A 136 -4.06 7.38 7.41
C ALA A 136 -3.74 7.40 8.93
N ASN A 137 -2.81 8.25 9.37
CA ASN A 137 -2.48 8.44 10.79
C ASN A 137 -3.43 9.37 11.53
N MET A 138 -4.29 10.11 10.82
CA MET A 138 -5.38 10.90 11.42
C MET A 138 -6.52 9.96 11.80
N ASN A 139 -6.31 9.19 12.87
CA ASN A 139 -7.17 8.07 13.25
C ASN A 139 -8.65 8.45 13.41
N PHE A 140 -8.98 9.70 13.76
CA PHE A 140 -10.36 10.20 13.81
C PHE A 140 -11.11 10.16 12.46
N LYS A 141 -10.40 10.07 11.33
CA LYS A 141 -10.95 9.91 9.98
C LYS A 141 -11.29 8.46 9.62
N TRP A 142 -10.85 7.49 10.40
CA TRP A 142 -10.86 6.06 10.05
C TRP A 142 -11.54 5.20 11.11
N ASP A 143 -12.26 4.19 10.63
CA ASP A 143 -12.74 3.08 11.45
C ASP A 143 -12.31 1.76 10.80
N LEU A 144 -12.18 0.70 11.60
CA LEU A 144 -11.92 -0.64 11.09
C LEU A 144 -13.19 -1.44 10.92
N PHE A 145 -13.28 -2.16 9.81
CA PHE A 145 -14.41 -3.01 9.45
C PHE A 145 -13.92 -4.42 9.07
N THR A 146 -14.76 -5.42 9.28
CA THR A 146 -14.63 -6.71 8.60
C THR A 146 -15.78 -6.92 7.61
N VAL A 147 -15.53 -7.69 6.57
CA VAL A 147 -16.53 -8.17 5.61
C VAL A 147 -16.16 -9.58 5.19
N SER A 148 -17.14 -10.42 4.86
CA SER A 148 -16.86 -11.72 4.25
C SER A 148 -16.06 -11.57 2.95
N SER A 149 -15.13 -12.49 2.72
CA SER A 149 -14.38 -12.60 1.45
C SER A 149 -15.27 -12.87 0.24
N ASP A 150 -16.48 -13.38 0.47
CA ASP A 150 -17.54 -13.53 -0.53
C ASP A 150 -18.40 -12.26 -0.69
N GLY A 151 -18.08 -11.18 0.02
CA GLY A 151 -18.88 -9.96 0.06
C GLY A 151 -20.04 -10.04 1.04
N GLY A 152 -20.83 -8.97 1.10
CA GLY A 152 -21.89 -8.78 2.07
C GLY A 152 -21.72 -7.47 2.83
N GLU A 153 -22.50 -7.30 3.89
CA GLU A 153 -22.50 -6.05 4.66
C GLU A 153 -21.27 -5.95 5.58
N PRO A 154 -20.45 -4.89 5.43
CA PRO A 154 -19.32 -4.69 6.33
C PRO A 154 -19.76 -4.35 7.76
N ARG A 155 -19.05 -4.91 8.74
CA ARG A 155 -19.30 -4.69 10.17
C ARG A 155 -18.13 -3.93 10.80
N LYS A 156 -18.42 -2.81 11.46
CA LYS A 156 -17.41 -2.07 12.22
C LYS A 156 -16.90 -2.92 13.40
N VAL A 157 -15.58 -2.99 13.56
CA VAL A 157 -14.91 -3.74 14.64
C VAL A 157 -14.06 -2.86 15.57
N ALA A 158 -13.58 -1.71 15.11
CA ALA A 158 -12.90 -0.74 15.97
C ALA A 158 -13.14 0.70 15.49
N GLY A 159 -13.30 1.61 16.46
CA GLY A 159 -13.42 3.03 16.21
C GLY A 159 -12.07 3.75 16.24
N ASP A 160 -11.97 4.83 15.46
CA ASP A 160 -10.82 5.75 15.44
C ASP A 160 -9.49 5.02 15.27
N ALA A 161 -9.43 4.13 14.27
CA ALA A 161 -8.37 3.14 14.11
C ALA A 161 -8.02 2.94 12.63
N CYS A 162 -6.74 2.76 12.35
CA CYS A 162 -6.21 2.50 11.00
C CYS A 162 -5.09 1.46 11.06
N TRP A 163 -4.51 1.13 9.90
CA TRP A 163 -3.40 0.17 9.78
C TRP A 163 -3.69 -1.20 10.40
N GLY A 164 -4.94 -1.66 10.25
CA GLY A 164 -5.42 -2.91 10.84
C GLY A 164 -4.76 -4.16 10.24
N THR A 165 -4.49 -5.16 11.06
CA THR A 165 -4.05 -6.49 10.64
C THR A 165 -4.55 -7.58 11.59
N TRP A 166 -4.56 -8.83 11.15
CA TRP A 166 -4.91 -9.97 11.99
C TRP A 166 -3.70 -10.46 12.78
N THR A 167 -3.94 -10.88 14.02
CA THR A 167 -2.93 -11.50 14.90
C THR A 167 -3.35 -12.88 15.39
N GLY A 168 -4.58 -13.30 15.07
CA GLY A 168 -5.12 -14.63 15.32
C GLY A 168 -6.55 -14.74 14.80
N PRO A 169 -7.21 -15.91 14.92
CA PRO A 169 -8.53 -16.17 14.35
C PRO A 169 -9.63 -15.20 14.82
N ARG A 170 -9.50 -14.66 16.04
CA ARG A 170 -10.45 -13.70 16.64
C ARG A 170 -9.75 -12.48 17.21
N GLN A 171 -8.53 -12.18 16.75
CA GLN A 171 -7.73 -11.08 17.28
C GLN A 171 -7.18 -10.22 16.14
N ILE A 172 -7.32 -8.91 16.30
CA ILE A 172 -6.77 -7.91 15.39
C ILE A 172 -5.80 -6.99 16.13
N MET A 173 -4.94 -6.35 15.37
CA MET A 173 -4.06 -5.28 15.81
C MET A 173 -4.23 -4.07 14.92
N PHE A 174 -4.05 -2.88 15.49
CA PHE A 174 -4.20 -1.63 14.76
C PHE A 174 -3.49 -0.47 15.45
N SER A 175 -3.34 0.62 14.71
CA SER A 175 -2.77 1.87 15.21
C SER A 175 -3.86 2.91 15.49
N ARG A 176 -3.65 3.67 16.56
CA ARG A 176 -4.28 4.96 16.84
C ARG A 176 -3.17 6.01 16.99
N ASN A 177 -2.73 6.55 15.85
CA ASN A 177 -1.63 7.50 15.77
C ASN A 177 -0.33 6.98 16.43
N THR A 178 -0.01 7.41 17.65
CA THR A 178 1.19 7.04 18.41
C THR A 178 1.07 5.73 19.20
N LYS A 179 -0.11 5.09 19.15
CA LYS A 179 -0.41 3.90 19.94
C LYS A 179 -0.77 2.70 19.07
N VAL A 180 -0.35 1.51 19.49
CA VAL A 180 -0.77 0.22 18.90
C VAL A 180 -1.60 -0.54 19.91
N PHE A 181 -2.72 -1.09 19.47
CA PHE A 181 -3.63 -1.90 20.27
C PHE A 181 -3.81 -3.28 19.66
N THR A 182 -4.08 -4.27 20.51
CA THR A 182 -4.71 -5.54 20.11
C THR A 182 -6.16 -5.55 20.57
N LYS A 183 -7.05 -6.19 19.82
CA LYS A 183 -8.45 -6.35 20.19
C LYS A 183 -8.90 -7.79 19.99
N ASP A 184 -9.52 -8.36 21.02
CA ASP A 184 -10.26 -9.61 20.89
C ASP A 184 -11.66 -9.32 20.36
N LEU A 185 -12.03 -9.95 19.24
CA LEU A 185 -13.29 -9.72 18.53
C LEU A 185 -14.49 -10.42 19.18
N GLY A 186 -14.26 -11.37 20.09
CA GLY A 186 -15.35 -12.04 20.82
C GLY A 186 -15.84 -11.24 22.02
N SER A 187 -14.92 -10.84 22.87
CA SER A 187 -15.17 -10.01 24.06
C SER A 187 -15.28 -8.52 23.74
N GLY A 188 -14.69 -8.07 22.63
CA GLY A 188 -14.54 -6.65 22.30
C GLY A 188 -13.46 -5.94 23.09
N GLN A 189 -12.69 -6.65 23.94
CA GLN A 189 -11.66 -6.06 24.79
C GLN A 189 -10.48 -5.55 23.96
N GLU A 190 -10.09 -4.29 24.20
CA GLU A 190 -8.89 -3.67 23.63
C GLU A 190 -7.77 -3.61 24.67
N LYS A 191 -6.55 -3.97 24.27
CA LYS A 191 -5.34 -3.90 25.08
C LYS A 191 -4.31 -3.02 24.39
N LEU A 192 -3.79 -2.02 25.10
CA LEU A 192 -2.67 -1.21 24.63
C LEU A 192 -1.41 -2.08 24.60
N LEU A 193 -0.75 -2.15 23.44
CA LEU A 193 0.50 -2.89 23.26
C LEU A 193 1.73 -1.99 23.29
N LEU A 194 1.63 -0.82 22.65
CA LEU A 194 2.73 0.14 22.57
C LEU A 194 2.20 1.57 22.53
N ASP A 195 2.87 2.48 23.22
CA ASP A 195 2.65 3.92 23.16
C ASP A 195 4.01 4.59 22.93
N SER A 196 4.25 5.09 21.72
CA SER A 196 5.55 5.65 21.33
C SER A 196 5.92 6.91 22.13
N THR A 197 4.95 7.57 22.77
CA THR A 197 5.20 8.73 23.63
C THR A 197 5.85 8.35 24.96
N ARG A 198 5.80 7.06 25.33
CA ARG A 198 6.37 6.50 26.57
C ARG A 198 7.68 5.76 26.33
N VAL A 199 8.15 5.72 25.09
CA VAL A 199 9.39 5.01 24.71
C VAL A 199 10.32 6.04 24.06
N GLU A 200 11.39 6.41 24.78
CA GLU A 200 12.33 7.44 24.36
C GLU A 200 12.91 7.17 22.95
N SER A 201 13.27 5.90 22.67
CA SER A 201 13.79 5.49 21.37
C SER A 201 12.80 5.63 20.22
N LEU A 202 11.49 5.77 20.51
CA LEU A 202 10.44 6.01 19.52
C LEU A 202 10.02 7.49 19.50
N GLY A 203 10.26 8.24 20.57
CA GLY A 203 10.14 9.71 20.60
C GLY A 203 8.76 10.25 20.23
N GLY A 204 7.69 9.52 20.55
CA GLY A 204 6.33 9.93 20.16
C GLY A 204 6.03 9.80 18.67
N ALA A 205 6.81 9.03 17.91
CA ALA A 205 6.56 8.81 16.49
C ALA A 205 5.17 8.22 16.23
N GLU A 206 4.58 8.61 15.10
CA GLU A 206 3.36 8.00 14.61
C GLU A 206 3.67 6.57 14.12
N LEU A 207 2.80 5.62 14.46
CA LEU A 207 3.02 4.20 14.26
C LEU A 207 2.20 3.71 13.07
N GLN A 208 2.85 3.40 11.96
CA GLN A 208 2.23 2.86 10.75
C GLN A 208 2.46 1.36 10.63
N GLN A 209 1.42 0.66 10.15
CA GLN A 209 1.48 -0.75 9.74
C GLN A 209 2.12 -1.69 10.77
N PRO A 210 1.58 -1.75 12.01
CA PRO A 210 2.09 -2.67 13.00
C PRO A 210 1.93 -4.12 12.51
N GLN A 211 2.99 -4.92 12.65
CA GLN A 211 2.98 -6.35 12.34
C GLN A 211 3.71 -7.12 13.46
N LEU A 212 3.01 -8.05 14.10
CA LEU A 212 3.63 -8.98 15.06
C LEU A 212 4.45 -10.04 14.33
N SER A 213 5.58 -10.43 14.92
CA SER A 213 6.25 -11.66 14.56
C SER A 213 5.34 -12.86 14.84
N PRO A 214 5.50 -14.00 14.12
CA PRO A 214 4.68 -15.19 14.34
C PRO A 214 4.70 -15.72 15.78
N ASP A 215 5.81 -15.53 16.51
CA ASP A 215 5.93 -15.92 17.93
C ASP A 215 5.41 -14.86 18.91
N GLY A 216 4.94 -13.72 18.39
CA GLY A 216 4.33 -12.64 19.15
C GLY A 216 5.29 -11.76 19.97
N LYS A 217 6.61 -11.92 19.82
CA LYS A 217 7.61 -11.21 20.65
C LYS A 217 8.08 -9.88 20.07
N CYS A 218 8.03 -9.74 18.75
CA CYS A 218 8.58 -8.59 18.04
C CYS A 218 7.47 -7.86 17.28
N LEU A 219 7.55 -6.54 17.25
CA LEU A 219 6.62 -5.68 16.52
C LEU A 219 7.36 -4.88 15.45
N ALA A 220 7.15 -5.23 14.18
CA ALA A 220 7.69 -4.46 13.06
C ALA A 220 6.81 -3.24 12.79
N LEU A 221 7.45 -2.08 12.61
CA LEU A 221 6.78 -0.79 12.48
C LEU A 221 7.46 0.11 11.45
N THR A 222 6.65 0.97 10.83
CA THR A 222 7.11 2.17 10.15
C THR A 222 6.81 3.39 11.02
N LEU A 223 7.85 4.14 11.39
CA LEU A 223 7.77 5.35 12.21
C LEU A 223 7.65 6.59 11.32
N ARG A 224 6.72 7.49 11.64
CA ARG A 224 6.52 8.80 10.99
C ARG A 224 6.38 9.94 12.00
N GLY A 225 6.29 11.18 11.51
CA GLY A 225 6.22 12.38 12.34
C GLY A 225 7.55 12.65 13.03
N ALA A 226 7.59 12.51 14.35
CA ALA A 226 8.77 12.80 15.17
C ALA A 226 10.03 11.97 14.81
N ARG A 227 9.85 10.81 14.16
CA ARG A 227 10.92 10.00 13.58
C ARG A 227 10.51 9.49 12.21
N ARG A 228 11.46 9.29 11.30
CA ARG A 228 11.23 8.64 10.00
C ARG A 228 12.12 7.42 9.86
N GLN A 229 11.61 6.26 10.22
CA GLN A 229 12.36 5.01 10.25
C GLN A 229 11.47 3.80 9.99
N THR A 230 12.08 2.67 9.67
CA THR A 230 11.51 1.32 9.73
C THR A 230 12.37 0.51 10.67
N GLY A 231 11.74 -0.44 11.38
CA GLY A 231 12.46 -1.30 12.30
C GLY A 231 11.55 -2.23 13.08
N VAL A 232 12.15 -2.86 14.08
CA VAL A 232 11.52 -3.86 14.93
C VAL A 232 11.63 -3.42 16.38
N TYR A 233 10.52 -3.43 17.08
CA TYR A 233 10.44 -3.20 18.52
C TYR A 233 10.34 -4.55 19.25
N ASP A 234 11.24 -4.77 20.20
CA ASP A 234 11.20 -5.91 21.11
C ASP A 234 10.20 -5.63 22.24
N LEU A 235 9.11 -6.40 22.30
CA LEU A 235 8.04 -6.19 23.28
C LEU A 235 8.45 -6.57 24.70
N GLN A 236 9.45 -7.45 24.87
CA GLN A 236 9.92 -7.91 26.17
C GLN A 236 11.09 -7.05 26.66
N ALA A 237 12.08 -6.81 25.80
CA ALA A 237 13.24 -6.00 26.14
C ALA A 237 12.97 -4.49 26.06
N HIS A 238 11.80 -4.10 25.56
CA HIS A 238 11.39 -2.71 25.36
C HIS A 238 12.39 -1.88 24.54
N SER A 239 12.98 -2.49 23.52
CA SER A 239 14.08 -1.90 22.76
C SER A 239 13.76 -1.79 21.26
N TRP A 240 14.23 -0.72 20.63
CA TRP A 240 14.06 -0.49 19.19
C TRP A 240 15.32 -0.94 18.43
N ALA A 241 15.10 -1.66 17.34
CA ALA A 241 16.11 -2.04 16.35
C ALA A 241 15.77 -1.38 15.01
N HIS A 242 16.56 -0.38 14.64
CA HIS A 242 16.43 0.30 13.35
C HIS A 242 16.89 -0.61 12.20
N THR A 243 16.16 -0.61 11.08
CA THR A 243 16.50 -1.41 9.89
C THR A 243 16.54 -0.62 8.59
N GLY A 244 16.10 0.65 8.59
CA GLY A 244 16.20 1.55 7.44
C GLY A 244 15.21 2.71 7.50
N GLU A 245 15.11 3.52 6.44
CA GLU A 245 14.23 4.70 6.37
C GLU A 245 13.00 4.51 5.48
N GLY A 246 12.78 3.28 4.99
CA GLY A 246 11.70 2.89 4.11
C GLY A 246 10.30 2.89 4.74
N CYS A 247 9.40 2.08 4.19
CA CYS A 247 8.03 1.90 4.68
C CYS A 247 7.52 0.46 4.50
N GLN A 248 6.30 0.19 4.97
CA GLN A 248 5.54 -1.02 4.64
C GLN A 248 6.29 -2.30 5.02
N VAL A 249 6.76 -2.34 6.26
CA VAL A 249 7.45 -3.49 6.82
C VAL A 249 6.50 -4.67 7.05
N ASN A 250 6.99 -5.86 6.76
CA ASN A 250 6.29 -7.13 6.84
C ASN A 250 7.20 -8.19 7.42
N TRP A 251 6.63 -9.15 8.15
CA TRP A 251 7.33 -10.38 8.52
C TRP A 251 7.21 -11.41 7.40
N PHE A 252 8.28 -12.18 7.22
CA PHE A 252 8.12 -13.49 6.59
C PHE A 252 7.34 -14.41 7.54
N PRO A 253 6.45 -15.29 7.03
CA PRO A 253 5.68 -16.21 7.88
C PRO A 253 6.53 -17.12 8.76
N SER A 254 7.78 -17.40 8.36
CA SER A 254 8.75 -18.15 9.15
C SER A 254 9.25 -17.42 10.42
N GLY A 255 9.06 -16.10 10.51
CA GLY A 255 9.43 -15.26 11.66
C GLY A 255 10.91 -14.86 11.74
N GLY A 256 11.81 -15.48 10.96
CA GLY A 256 13.25 -15.19 11.01
C GLY A 256 13.70 -14.05 10.09
N ARG A 257 12.79 -13.31 9.45
CA ARG A 257 13.11 -12.30 8.43
C ARG A 257 12.01 -11.27 8.30
N ILE A 258 12.40 -10.04 7.95
CA ILE A 258 11.47 -8.96 7.57
C ILE A 258 11.73 -8.50 6.13
N LEU A 259 10.70 -7.89 5.53
CA LEU A 259 10.68 -7.28 4.20
C LEU A 259 10.12 -5.85 4.32
N TRP A 260 10.65 -4.87 3.60
CA TRP A 260 10.09 -3.52 3.55
C TRP A 260 10.38 -2.85 2.20
N VAL A 261 9.65 -1.77 1.90
CA VAL A 261 9.87 -0.95 0.69
C VAL A 261 10.93 0.10 0.97
N ASN A 262 11.93 0.20 0.11
CA ASN A 262 13.00 1.19 0.16
C ASN A 262 12.86 2.19 -1.01
N PRO A 263 13.04 3.51 -0.81
CA PRO A 263 12.87 4.52 -1.86
C PRO A 263 14.12 4.65 -2.75
N SER A 264 14.59 3.54 -3.31
CA SER A 264 15.70 3.45 -4.29
C SER A 264 15.35 2.42 -5.37
N GLY A 265 16.31 1.92 -6.17
CA GLY A 265 16.01 0.87 -7.16
C GLY A 265 15.37 1.40 -8.45
N ASN A 266 14.95 0.47 -9.31
CA ASN A 266 14.40 0.83 -10.61
C ASN A 266 13.09 1.58 -10.45
N GLY A 267 12.88 2.67 -11.18
CA GLY A 267 11.62 3.42 -11.11
C GLY A 267 11.36 4.14 -9.79
N GLY A 268 12.22 4.01 -8.77
CA GLY A 268 12.20 4.81 -7.54
C GLY A 268 11.75 4.08 -6.26
N SER A 269 11.45 2.79 -6.32
CA SER A 269 11.36 1.92 -5.14
C SER A 269 11.88 0.52 -5.43
N GLU A 270 12.26 -0.20 -4.38
CA GLU A 270 12.63 -1.62 -4.41
C GLU A 270 12.27 -2.27 -3.07
N LEU A 271 12.25 -3.59 -3.01
CA LEU A 271 12.00 -4.33 -1.78
C LEU A 271 13.31 -4.79 -1.14
N PHE A 272 13.49 -4.47 0.14
CA PHE A 272 14.61 -4.93 0.96
C PHE A 272 14.18 -5.99 1.96
N SER A 273 15.06 -6.94 2.26
CA SER A 273 14.85 -7.93 3.32
C SER A 273 16.12 -8.21 4.10
N ILE A 274 15.99 -8.47 5.40
CA ILE A 274 17.11 -8.92 6.25
C ILE A 274 16.66 -10.02 7.21
N PRO A 275 17.49 -11.03 7.45
CA PRO A 275 17.23 -12.00 8.50
C PRO A 275 17.42 -11.36 9.88
N LEU A 276 16.70 -11.89 10.86
CA LEU A 276 16.69 -11.42 12.24
C LEU A 276 17.01 -12.57 13.19
N LYS A 277 17.78 -12.26 14.24
CA LYS A 277 17.97 -13.12 15.42
C LYS A 277 17.20 -12.52 16.58
N GLY A 278 16.03 -13.08 16.87
CA GLY A 278 15.05 -12.44 17.75
C GLY A 278 14.51 -11.16 17.10
N CYS A 279 14.45 -10.06 17.83
CA CYS A 279 13.92 -8.78 17.33
C CYS A 279 14.98 -7.86 16.70
N ARG A 280 16.15 -8.38 16.31
CA ARG A 280 17.29 -7.59 15.82
C ARG A 280 17.92 -8.18 14.55
N PRO A 281 18.48 -7.34 13.66
CA PRO A 281 19.33 -7.82 12.57
C PRO A 281 20.44 -8.71 13.09
N GLU A 282 20.72 -9.83 12.41
CA GLU A 282 21.80 -10.74 12.83
C GLU A 282 23.19 -10.09 12.77
N ARG A 283 23.33 -9.12 11.87
CA ARG A 283 24.51 -8.29 11.62
C ARG A 283 24.10 -7.05 10.81
N GLU A 284 25.08 -6.22 10.48
CA GLU A 284 24.90 -5.17 9.47
C GLU A 284 24.91 -5.78 8.06
N TYR A 285 24.10 -5.19 7.18
CA TYR A 285 23.93 -5.59 5.78
C TYR A 285 24.20 -4.40 4.87
N SER A 286 24.95 -4.62 3.80
CA SER A 286 25.09 -3.64 2.73
C SER A 286 23.78 -3.51 1.94
N TYR A 287 23.62 -2.41 1.19
CA TYR A 287 22.44 -2.19 0.33
C TYR A 287 22.24 -3.32 -0.68
N GLU A 288 23.33 -3.87 -1.23
CA GLU A 288 23.28 -4.97 -2.19
C GLU A 288 22.78 -6.27 -1.54
N GLU A 289 23.22 -6.56 -0.31
CA GLU A 289 22.77 -7.74 0.44
C GLU A 289 21.30 -7.63 0.88
N MET A 290 20.80 -6.41 1.09
CA MET A 290 19.42 -6.16 1.47
C MET A 290 18.45 -6.29 0.30
N ARG A 291 18.88 -6.04 -0.94
CA ARG A 291 18.01 -6.10 -2.12
C ARG A 291 17.36 -7.47 -2.26
N TYR A 292 16.05 -7.50 -2.11
CA TYR A 292 15.24 -8.71 -2.21
C TYR A 292 14.52 -8.80 -3.56
N LEU A 293 13.94 -7.69 -4.02
CA LEU A 293 13.25 -7.61 -5.30
C LEU A 293 13.34 -6.19 -5.87
N ASP A 294 13.75 -6.09 -7.13
CA ASP A 294 13.83 -4.85 -7.90
C ASP A 294 13.60 -5.24 -9.38
N ILE A 295 12.40 -5.03 -9.90
CA ILE A 295 11.99 -5.57 -11.21
C ILE A 295 12.54 -4.68 -12.32
N PRO A 296 13.13 -5.23 -13.39
CA PRO A 296 13.57 -4.41 -14.49
C PRO A 296 12.40 -3.86 -15.31
N GLY A 297 12.60 -2.70 -15.92
CA GLY A 297 11.74 -2.18 -16.97
C GLY A 297 10.74 -1.12 -16.51
N ARG A 298 9.67 -0.95 -17.28
CA ARG A 298 8.82 0.24 -17.17
C ARG A 298 7.91 0.27 -15.95
N ARG A 299 7.61 -0.86 -15.29
CA ARG A 299 6.70 -0.95 -14.13
C ARG A 299 7.44 -1.54 -12.92
N SER A 300 8.49 -0.85 -12.49
CA SER A 300 9.41 -1.28 -11.44
C SER A 300 9.24 -0.52 -10.13
N HIS A 301 8.20 0.31 -9.99
CA HIS A 301 8.00 1.09 -8.76
C HIS A 301 7.19 0.24 -7.76
N GLU A 302 7.84 -0.74 -7.11
CA GLU A 302 7.14 -1.71 -6.25
C GLU A 302 6.74 -1.15 -4.89
N TYR A 303 5.48 -1.36 -4.53
CA TYR A 303 4.88 -0.99 -3.26
C TYR A 303 3.86 -2.03 -2.78
N PHE A 304 3.51 -1.94 -1.51
CA PHE A 304 2.49 -2.72 -0.83
C PHE A 304 2.74 -4.24 -0.83
N PRO A 305 3.98 -4.71 -0.54
CA PRO A 305 4.28 -6.13 -0.60
C PRO A 305 3.53 -6.93 0.48
N LYS A 306 3.03 -8.10 0.11
CA LYS A 306 2.45 -9.10 1.02
C LYS A 306 2.79 -10.53 0.60
N LEU A 307 3.32 -11.29 1.56
CA LEU A 307 3.63 -12.70 1.41
C LEU A 307 2.38 -13.55 1.68
N SER A 308 2.23 -14.66 0.96
CA SER A 308 1.25 -15.69 1.29
C SER A 308 1.53 -16.31 2.66
N PRO A 309 0.51 -16.90 3.33
CA PRO A 309 0.70 -17.55 4.62
C PRO A 309 1.78 -18.64 4.64
N ASP A 310 2.00 -19.34 3.52
CA ASP A 310 3.06 -20.34 3.37
C ASP A 310 4.43 -19.76 2.95
N GLY A 311 4.50 -18.45 2.70
CA GLY A 311 5.70 -17.72 2.29
C GLY A 311 6.19 -18.01 0.88
N LYS A 312 5.44 -18.76 0.06
CA LYS A 312 5.84 -19.17 -1.29
C LYS A 312 5.52 -18.13 -2.36
N TRP A 313 4.58 -17.23 -2.08
CA TRP A 313 4.13 -16.21 -3.03
C TRP A 313 4.25 -14.83 -2.42
N LEU A 314 4.62 -13.85 -3.25
CA LEU A 314 4.59 -12.45 -2.93
C LEU A 314 3.64 -11.74 -3.91
N VAL A 315 2.75 -10.90 -3.38
CA VAL A 315 1.97 -9.93 -4.16
C VAL A 315 2.39 -8.52 -3.80
N TRP A 316 2.35 -7.61 -4.77
CA TRP A 316 2.63 -6.18 -4.59
C TRP A 316 1.92 -5.41 -5.69
N ALA A 317 1.94 -4.07 -5.62
CA ALA A 317 1.54 -3.23 -6.73
C ALA A 317 2.75 -2.49 -7.31
N ALA A 318 2.76 -2.29 -8.63
CA ALA A 318 3.77 -1.48 -9.28
C ALA A 318 3.17 -0.55 -10.34
N THR A 319 3.70 0.66 -10.41
CA THR A 319 3.29 1.69 -11.38
C THR A 319 4.35 1.91 -12.44
N ARG A 320 3.91 2.41 -13.60
CA ARG A 320 4.82 2.75 -14.72
C ARG A 320 5.68 3.98 -14.41
N ARG A 321 5.05 4.98 -13.80
CA ARG A 321 5.63 6.28 -13.45
C ARG A 321 4.82 6.89 -12.32
N GLY A 322 5.48 7.75 -11.55
CA GLY A 322 4.88 8.41 -10.38
C GLY A 322 4.98 7.55 -9.14
N HIS A 323 4.88 8.19 -7.98
CA HIS A 323 4.91 7.53 -6.67
C HIS A 323 3.61 7.74 -5.90
N ASP A 324 2.72 8.61 -6.37
CA ASP A 324 1.56 9.04 -5.60
C ASP A 324 0.56 7.89 -5.39
N HIS A 325 0.36 7.51 -4.13
CA HIS A 325 -0.48 6.37 -3.76
C HIS A 325 -1.97 6.59 -4.08
N ASP A 326 -2.41 7.84 -4.22
CA ASP A 326 -3.82 8.17 -4.43
C ASP A 326 -4.19 8.32 -5.91
N ILE A 327 -3.23 8.59 -6.81
CA ILE A 327 -3.53 8.85 -8.23
C ILE A 327 -2.70 8.05 -9.25
N ALA A 328 -1.58 7.44 -8.86
CA ALA A 328 -0.72 6.73 -9.82
C ALA A 328 -1.38 5.45 -10.35
N ASP A 329 -1.02 5.04 -11.56
CA ASP A 329 -1.51 3.82 -12.19
C ASP A 329 -0.77 2.57 -11.68
N TYR A 330 -1.05 2.21 -10.42
CA TYR A 330 -0.60 0.96 -9.82
C TYR A 330 -1.41 -0.23 -10.35
N GLU A 331 -0.71 -1.34 -10.56
CA GLU A 331 -1.26 -2.62 -10.99
C GLU A 331 -0.69 -3.72 -10.10
N ILE A 332 -1.47 -4.76 -9.83
CA ILE A 332 -1.11 -5.87 -8.95
C ILE A 332 -0.27 -6.90 -9.71
N TYR A 333 0.75 -7.41 -9.04
CA TYR A 333 1.62 -8.48 -9.51
C TYR A 333 1.70 -9.61 -8.48
N ILE A 334 2.11 -10.78 -8.96
CA ILE A 334 2.45 -11.95 -8.15
C ILE A 334 3.78 -12.55 -8.60
N TRP A 335 4.54 -13.08 -7.64
CA TRP A 335 5.82 -13.73 -7.87
C TRP A 335 6.00 -14.93 -6.96
N GLU A 336 6.58 -15.99 -7.50
CA GLU A 336 6.99 -17.17 -6.75
C GLU A 336 8.33 -16.87 -6.06
N VAL A 337 8.33 -16.88 -4.73
CA VAL A 337 9.45 -16.46 -3.92
C VAL A 337 10.70 -17.30 -4.22
N GLY A 338 11.81 -16.61 -4.53
CA GLY A 338 13.10 -17.22 -4.85
C GLY A 338 13.34 -17.48 -6.35
N ARG A 339 12.36 -17.22 -7.22
CA ARG A 339 12.56 -17.23 -8.69
C ARG A 339 13.17 -15.91 -9.16
N PRO A 340 13.78 -15.79 -10.35
CA PRO A 340 14.22 -14.50 -10.86
C PRO A 340 13.10 -13.43 -10.86
N ALA A 341 13.40 -12.18 -10.49
CA ALA A 341 12.38 -11.11 -10.39
C ALA A 341 11.66 -10.83 -11.73
N ALA A 342 12.34 -11.06 -12.86
CA ALA A 342 11.75 -10.95 -14.20
C ALA A 342 10.64 -11.99 -14.49
N GLU A 343 10.50 -13.04 -13.67
CA GLU A 343 9.40 -14.02 -13.77
C GLU A 343 8.11 -13.54 -13.05
N ALA A 344 8.11 -12.34 -12.45
CA ALA A 344 6.92 -11.70 -11.91
C ALA A 344 5.78 -11.63 -12.94
N THR A 345 4.56 -11.97 -12.53
CA THR A 345 3.38 -11.94 -13.38
C THR A 345 2.46 -10.78 -13.00
N ARG A 346 2.14 -9.92 -13.96
CA ARG A 346 1.10 -8.88 -13.81
C ARG A 346 -0.28 -9.53 -13.80
N LEU A 347 -1.11 -9.19 -12.82
CA LEU A 347 -2.46 -9.75 -12.64
C LEU A 347 -3.55 -8.81 -13.11
N THR A 348 -3.43 -7.52 -12.81
CA THR A 348 -4.40 -6.50 -13.22
C THR A 348 -3.94 -5.76 -14.46
N PHE A 349 -4.90 -5.40 -15.31
CA PHE A 349 -4.69 -4.65 -16.55
C PHE A 349 -5.72 -3.52 -16.62
N HIS A 350 -5.75 -2.67 -15.59
CA HIS A 350 -6.72 -1.61 -15.47
C HIS A 350 -6.09 -0.38 -14.83
N SER A 351 -6.26 0.79 -15.46
CA SER A 351 -5.62 2.02 -14.98
C SER A 351 -6.28 2.67 -13.75
N GLY A 352 -6.97 1.87 -12.94
CA GLY A 352 -7.74 2.33 -11.78
C GLY A 352 -6.99 2.02 -10.50
N ASN A 353 -5.89 2.75 -10.25
CA ASN A 353 -5.05 2.72 -9.04
C ASN A 353 -5.23 1.45 -8.17
N ASP A 354 -4.72 0.31 -8.62
CA ASP A 354 -4.86 -0.94 -7.87
C ASP A 354 -3.74 -1.05 -6.84
N ARG A 355 -4.09 -1.00 -5.54
CA ARG A 355 -3.11 -0.93 -4.44
C ARG A 355 -3.47 -1.79 -3.26
N TRP A 356 -2.49 -1.95 -2.36
CA TRP A 356 -2.64 -2.70 -1.10
C TRP A 356 -3.14 -4.14 -1.26
N PRO A 357 -2.52 -4.95 -2.14
CA PRO A 357 -2.91 -6.34 -2.25
C PRO A 357 -2.59 -7.11 -0.96
N ASP A 358 -3.39 -8.12 -0.68
CA ASP A 358 -3.10 -9.20 0.24
C ASP A 358 -3.51 -10.53 -0.41
N ILE A 359 -2.86 -11.62 -0.04
CA ILE A 359 -3.07 -12.94 -0.66
C ILE A 359 -3.35 -14.00 0.39
N PHE A 360 -4.45 -14.72 0.21
CA PHE A 360 -4.77 -15.93 0.94
C PHE A 360 -4.63 -17.12 0.00
N THR A 361 -3.94 -18.17 0.44
CA THR A 361 -3.73 -19.40 -0.34
C THR A 361 -4.39 -20.57 0.34
N LEU A 362 -5.12 -21.39 -0.42
CA LEU A 362 -5.63 -22.66 0.07
C LEU A 362 -4.45 -23.62 0.25
N ALA A 363 -4.42 -24.33 1.38
CA ALA A 363 -3.44 -25.39 1.59
C ALA A 363 -3.56 -26.40 0.44
N THR A 364 -2.45 -26.64 -0.24
CA THR A 364 -2.38 -27.67 -1.28
C THR A 364 -2.28 -29.03 -0.60
N GLY A 365 -3.43 -29.63 -0.28
CA GLY A 365 -3.54 -31.04 0.11
C GLY A 365 -2.77 -31.45 1.37
N GLY A 366 -3.37 -31.21 2.54
CA GLY A 366 -3.23 -32.10 3.68
C GLY A 366 -4.62 -32.64 3.98
N GLU A 367 -4.78 -33.95 4.04
CA GLU A 367 -6.04 -34.61 4.42
C GLU A 367 -6.64 -33.89 5.62
N HIS A 368 -7.84 -33.34 5.45
CA HIS A 368 -8.70 -33.07 6.59
C HIS A 368 -8.94 -34.42 7.26
N ALA A 369 -8.19 -34.70 8.32
CA ALA A 369 -8.65 -35.58 9.37
C ALA A 369 -9.96 -34.95 9.88
N ALA A 370 -11.07 -35.44 9.34
CA ALA A 370 -12.38 -35.31 9.94
C ALA A 370 -12.31 -36.02 11.30
N GLY A 371 -12.00 -35.26 12.34
CA GLY A 371 -12.18 -35.68 13.72
C GLY A 371 -13.60 -35.31 14.14
N GLN A 372 -14.38 -36.35 14.41
CA GLN A 372 -15.75 -36.36 14.91
C GLN A 372 -15.94 -35.59 16.21
#